data_AF-A0A069ILU7-F1
#
_entry.id   AF-A0A069ILU7-F1
#
_cell.length_a   1.000
_cell.length_b   1.000
_cell.length_c   1.000
_cell.angle_alpha   90.00
_cell.angle_beta   90.00
_cell.angle_gamma   90.00
#
_symmetry.space_group_name_H-M   'P 1'
#
loop_
_entity.id
_entity.type
_entity.pdbx_description
1 polymer ?
#
loop_
_entity_poly.entity_id
_entity_poly.type
_entity_poly.pdbx_seq_one_letter_code
_entity_poly.pdbx_strand_id
1 'polypeptide(L)'
;ADALAARLGVGERHLRRLFRQHLGAAPVSVAQTRRVLLAKQLIHETDLSMAEVAMASGFGSVRRFNETFQALYGRPPSELRRRKAEGEGGGPVKLGLAYRPPYDWSAMMSALAARAVPDEAVADGVWRRRLRTATDGTDGEVSVRLGSEGKAAVEARVDELKALPGVLARVRRVFDLAADPEAIRRDLSADPDLRAALEAWPGLRPAGDWIDAGEDAP
;
A
#
# COMPACT_ATOMS: atom_id res chain seq x y z
N ALA A 1 9.52 -17.60 -3.43
CA ALA A 1 8.21 -18.17 -3.78
C ALA A 1 7.80 -19.18 -2.72
N ASP A 2 8.75 -19.99 -2.24
CA ASP A 2 8.56 -21.02 -1.22
C ASP A 2 7.96 -20.51 0.09
N ALA A 3 8.46 -19.41 0.66
CA ALA A 3 7.87 -18.83 1.87
C ALA A 3 6.41 -18.40 1.69
N LEU A 4 6.04 -17.90 0.50
CA LEU A 4 4.66 -17.53 0.18
C LEU A 4 3.79 -18.77 -0.04
N ALA A 5 4.33 -19.79 -0.70
CA ALA A 5 3.66 -21.06 -0.94
C ALA A 5 3.35 -21.78 0.39
N ALA A 6 4.35 -21.85 1.29
CA ALA A 6 4.21 -22.39 2.64
C ALA A 6 3.16 -21.63 3.46
N ARG A 7 3.19 -20.29 3.45
CA ARG A 7 2.21 -19.45 4.17
C ARG A 7 0.78 -19.62 3.66
N LEU A 8 0.61 -19.95 2.39
CA LEU A 8 -0.71 -20.18 1.77
C LEU A 8 -1.13 -21.66 1.80
N GLY A 9 -0.32 -22.55 2.38
CA GLY A 9 -0.61 -23.98 2.40
C GLY A 9 -0.61 -24.66 1.02
N VAL A 10 0.04 -24.06 0.02
CA VAL A 10 0.07 -24.59 -1.36
C VAL A 10 1.47 -24.96 -1.81
N GLY A 11 1.60 -25.93 -2.71
CA GLY A 11 2.87 -26.24 -3.35
C GLY A 11 3.37 -25.11 -4.26
N GLU A 12 4.69 -24.89 -4.33
CA GLU A 12 5.29 -23.82 -5.14
C GLU A 12 4.88 -23.90 -6.63
N ARG A 13 4.79 -25.12 -7.18
CA ARG A 13 4.33 -25.34 -8.56
C ARG A 13 2.87 -24.90 -8.76
N HIS A 14 2.02 -25.18 -7.79
CA HIS A 14 0.62 -24.79 -7.82
C HIS A 14 0.49 -23.26 -7.77
N LEU A 15 1.23 -22.61 -6.86
CA LEU A 15 1.30 -21.15 -6.78
C LEU A 15 1.76 -20.52 -8.09
N ARG A 16 2.83 -21.05 -8.70
CA ARG A 16 3.33 -20.56 -10.00
C ARG A 16 2.30 -20.72 -11.11
N ARG A 17 1.54 -21.82 -11.13
CA ARG A 17 0.47 -22.06 -12.10
C ARG A 17 -0.66 -21.04 -11.97
N LEU A 18 -1.15 -20.82 -10.75
CA LEU A 18 -2.20 -19.82 -10.49
C LEU A 18 -1.78 -18.41 -10.91
N PHE A 19 -0.54 -18.03 -10.60
CA PHE A 19 0.01 -16.74 -11.01
C PHE A 19 0.08 -16.60 -12.54
N ARG A 20 0.51 -17.62 -13.26
CA ARG A 20 0.48 -17.61 -14.74
C ARG A 20 -0.95 -17.54 -15.28
N GLN A 21 -1.88 -18.26 -14.69
CA GLN A 21 -3.27 -18.32 -15.14
C GLN A 21 -4.00 -16.99 -14.95
N HIS A 22 -3.84 -16.33 -13.80
CA HIS A 22 -4.61 -15.13 -13.47
C HIS A 22 -3.86 -13.82 -13.74
N LEU A 23 -2.53 -13.82 -13.70
CA LEU A 23 -1.71 -12.62 -13.84
C LEU A 23 -0.73 -12.68 -15.03
N GLY A 24 -0.66 -13.81 -15.75
CA GLY A 24 0.23 -13.98 -16.90
C GLY A 24 1.73 -14.00 -16.55
N ALA A 25 2.09 -13.93 -15.26
CA ALA A 25 3.47 -13.71 -14.82
C ALA A 25 3.83 -14.61 -13.62
N ALA A 26 5.12 -14.86 -13.41
CA ALA A 26 5.58 -15.60 -12.24
C ALA A 26 5.48 -14.74 -10.96
N PRO A 27 5.32 -15.34 -9.75
CA PRO A 27 5.23 -14.60 -8.50
C PRO A 27 6.38 -13.62 -8.26
N VAL A 28 7.61 -14.02 -8.59
CA VAL A 28 8.81 -13.18 -8.44
C VAL A 28 8.74 -11.97 -9.36
N SER A 29 8.30 -12.14 -10.61
CA SER A 29 8.15 -11.06 -11.58
C SER A 29 7.11 -10.04 -11.10
N VAL A 30 5.95 -10.51 -10.61
CA VAL A 30 4.91 -9.63 -10.05
C VAL A 30 5.45 -8.83 -8.86
N ALA A 31 6.19 -9.48 -7.95
CA ALA A 31 6.82 -8.81 -6.83
C ALA A 31 7.85 -7.76 -7.30
N GLN A 32 8.70 -8.09 -8.26
CA GLN A 32 9.67 -7.15 -8.84
C GLN A 32 8.99 -5.93 -9.47
N THR A 33 7.93 -6.13 -10.25
CA THR A 33 7.15 -5.03 -10.84
C THR A 33 6.58 -4.12 -9.75
N ARG A 34 5.97 -4.70 -8.69
CA ARG A 34 5.46 -3.89 -7.56
C ARG A 34 6.54 -3.07 -6.87
N ARG A 35 7.71 -3.65 -6.63
CA ARG A 35 8.85 -2.93 -6.04
C ARG A 35 9.32 -1.79 -6.93
N VAL A 36 9.45 -2.03 -8.24
CA VAL A 36 9.86 -0.98 -9.19
C VAL A 36 8.81 0.14 -9.30
N LEU A 37 7.51 -0.19 -9.27
CA LEU A 37 6.45 0.82 -9.24
C LEU A 37 6.51 1.69 -7.98
N LEU A 38 6.72 1.07 -6.81
CA LEU A 38 6.92 1.80 -5.56
C LEU A 38 8.20 2.66 -5.62
N ALA A 39 9.31 2.12 -6.15
CA ALA A 39 10.54 2.87 -6.31
C ALA A 39 10.36 4.09 -7.22
N LYS A 40 9.67 3.94 -8.36
CA LYS A 40 9.32 5.06 -9.23
C LYS A 40 8.51 6.12 -8.48
N GLN A 41 7.53 5.71 -7.69
CA GLN A 41 6.74 6.64 -6.88
C GLN A 41 7.61 7.38 -5.87
N LEU A 42 8.47 6.67 -5.12
CA LEU A 42 9.40 7.26 -4.16
C LEU A 42 10.37 8.26 -4.82
N ILE A 43 10.86 7.96 -6.03
CA ILE A 43 11.75 8.87 -6.78
C ILE A 43 11.05 10.19 -7.13
N HIS A 44 9.75 10.13 -7.44
CA HIS A 44 8.98 11.31 -7.82
C HIS A 44 8.44 12.12 -6.65
N GLU A 45 8.06 11.46 -5.56
CA GLU A 45 7.33 12.07 -4.44
C GLU A 45 8.22 12.37 -3.22
N THR A 46 9.47 11.89 -3.19
CA THR A 46 10.36 12.01 -2.01
C THR A 46 11.79 12.45 -2.34
N ASP A 47 12.48 12.98 -1.33
CA ASP A 47 13.89 13.35 -1.40
C ASP A 47 14.85 12.25 -0.94
N LEU A 48 14.38 11.00 -0.84
CA LEU A 48 15.22 9.86 -0.51
C LEU A 48 16.36 9.68 -1.54
N SER A 49 17.56 9.37 -1.05
CA SER A 49 18.67 8.92 -1.88
C SER A 49 18.30 7.64 -2.65
N MET A 50 18.99 7.36 -3.76
CA MET A 50 18.73 6.11 -4.52
C MET A 50 18.94 4.85 -3.69
N ALA A 51 19.85 4.90 -2.71
CA ALA A 51 20.09 3.80 -1.79
C ALA A 51 18.88 3.59 -0.86
N GLU A 52 18.36 4.66 -0.29
CA GLU A 52 17.14 4.62 0.54
C GLU A 52 15.92 4.20 -0.28
N VAL A 53 15.76 4.70 -1.52
CA VAL A 53 14.69 4.27 -2.44
C VAL A 53 14.75 2.76 -2.67
N ALA A 54 15.94 2.18 -2.87
CA ALA A 54 16.09 0.74 -3.05
C ALA A 54 15.58 -0.03 -1.81
N MET A 55 15.97 0.40 -0.61
CA MET A 55 15.54 -0.22 0.64
C MET A 55 14.04 -0.03 0.88
N ALA A 56 13.54 1.20 0.75
CA ALA A 56 12.15 1.60 0.95
C ALA A 56 11.17 0.94 -0.03
N SER A 57 11.64 0.58 -1.22
CA SER A 57 10.87 -0.21 -2.19
C SER A 57 10.99 -1.72 -1.99
N GLY A 58 11.74 -2.18 -0.98
CA GLY A 58 11.85 -3.59 -0.59
C GLY A 58 12.91 -4.38 -1.37
N PHE A 59 13.88 -3.73 -2.00
CA PHE A 59 15.08 -4.41 -2.49
C PHE A 59 16.07 -4.62 -1.35
N GLY A 60 16.72 -5.79 -1.33
CA GLY A 60 17.80 -6.09 -0.38
C GLY A 60 19.17 -5.55 -0.80
N SER A 61 19.28 -4.94 -1.98
CA SER A 61 20.52 -4.27 -2.41
C SER A 61 20.27 -3.26 -3.52
N VAL A 62 21.07 -2.19 -3.53
CA VAL A 62 21.07 -1.15 -4.58
C VAL A 62 21.41 -1.73 -5.94
N ARG A 63 22.34 -2.69 -5.99
CA ARG A 63 22.72 -3.37 -7.24
C ARG A 63 21.53 -4.07 -7.89
N ARG A 64 20.80 -4.91 -7.14
CA ARG A 64 19.62 -5.62 -7.66
C ARG A 64 18.50 -4.67 -8.04
N PHE A 65 18.35 -3.59 -7.28
CA PHE A 65 17.42 -2.51 -7.61
C PHE A 65 17.74 -1.92 -8.99
N ASN A 66 18.97 -1.47 -9.22
CA ASN A 66 19.39 -0.88 -10.49
C ASN A 66 19.22 -1.86 -11.65
N GLU A 67 19.67 -3.12 -11.49
CA GLU A 67 19.53 -4.17 -12.51
C GLU A 67 18.06 -4.41 -12.88
N THR A 68 17.18 -4.54 -11.88
CA THR A 68 15.74 -4.79 -12.10
C THR A 68 15.04 -3.57 -12.70
N PHE A 69 15.39 -2.37 -12.25
CA PHE A 69 14.80 -1.13 -12.75
C PHE A 69 15.19 -0.89 -14.21
N GLN A 70 16.48 -1.02 -14.54
CA GLN A 70 16.98 -0.92 -15.91
C GLN A 70 16.30 -1.94 -16.83
N ALA A 71 16.16 -3.19 -16.38
CA ALA A 71 15.50 -4.23 -17.17
C ALA A 71 14.02 -3.92 -17.48
N LEU A 72 13.30 -3.25 -16.57
CA LEU A 72 11.88 -2.93 -16.74
C LEU A 72 11.62 -1.58 -17.44
N TYR A 73 12.49 -0.58 -17.25
CA TYR A 73 12.29 0.79 -17.76
C TYR A 73 13.25 1.20 -18.89
N GLY A 74 14.25 0.38 -19.20
CA GLY A 74 15.25 0.65 -20.25
C GLY A 74 16.24 1.78 -19.91
N ARG A 75 16.18 2.34 -18.71
CA ARG A 75 17.04 3.43 -18.23
C ARG A 75 17.24 3.39 -16.71
N PRO A 76 18.34 3.96 -16.19
CA PRO A 76 18.64 3.89 -14.77
C PRO A 76 17.66 4.75 -13.95
N PRO A 77 17.40 4.37 -12.68
CA PRO A 77 16.44 5.07 -11.82
C PRO A 77 16.82 6.53 -11.55
N SER A 78 18.12 6.85 -11.56
CA SER A 78 18.64 8.21 -11.34
C SER A 78 18.16 9.21 -12.40
N GLU A 79 17.92 8.78 -13.63
CA GLU A 79 17.42 9.65 -14.71
C GLU A 79 15.97 10.11 -14.49
N LEU A 80 15.19 9.42 -13.66
CA LEU A 80 13.83 9.86 -13.33
C LEU A 80 13.81 11.03 -12.35
N ARG A 81 14.92 11.24 -11.62
CA ARG A 81 15.02 12.28 -10.59
C ARG A 81 15.44 13.61 -11.22
N ARG A 82 14.49 14.55 -11.32
CA ARG A 82 14.73 15.90 -11.88
C ARG A 82 15.40 16.89 -10.92
N ARG A 83 15.31 16.65 -9.60
CA ARG A 83 15.94 17.48 -8.55
C ARG A 83 16.93 16.65 -7.75
N LYS A 84 18.12 17.18 -7.50
CA LYS A 84 19.10 16.51 -6.63
C LYS A 84 18.49 16.36 -5.24
N ALA A 85 18.53 15.16 -4.69
CA ALA A 85 18.14 14.92 -3.30
C ALA A 85 19.16 15.64 -2.41
N GLU A 86 18.70 16.58 -1.60
CA GLU A 86 19.52 17.33 -0.64
C GLU A 86 19.24 16.92 0.83
N GLY A 87 18.35 15.94 1.03
CA GLY A 87 17.97 15.50 2.36
C GLY A 87 19.04 14.60 3.01
N GLU A 88 19.50 15.00 4.19
CA GLU A 88 20.06 14.06 5.17
C GLU A 88 18.92 13.13 5.63
N GLY A 89 19.12 11.82 5.47
CA GLY A 89 18.12 10.80 5.76
C GLY A 89 17.60 10.89 7.20
N GLY A 90 16.28 10.75 7.38
CA GLY A 90 15.63 10.78 8.70
C GLY A 90 14.26 11.49 8.71
N GLY A 91 13.92 12.20 7.65
CA GLY A 91 12.58 12.79 7.47
C GLY A 91 11.50 11.73 7.20
N PRO A 92 10.22 12.05 7.47
CA PRO A 92 9.12 11.16 7.16
C PRO A 92 8.98 10.95 5.65
N VAL A 93 8.69 9.72 5.24
CA VAL A 93 8.36 9.38 3.86
C VAL A 93 6.93 9.81 3.56
N LYS A 94 6.77 10.74 2.60
CA LYS A 94 5.47 11.28 2.18
C LYS A 94 5.08 10.72 0.81
N LEU A 95 3.90 10.11 0.71
CA LEU A 95 3.42 9.46 -0.50
C LEU A 95 1.91 9.65 -0.68
N GLY A 96 1.47 9.69 -1.93
CA GLY A 96 0.05 9.63 -2.28
C GLY A 96 -0.38 8.22 -2.67
N LEU A 97 -1.28 7.59 -1.90
CA LEU A 97 -1.87 6.31 -2.28
C LEU A 97 -3.15 6.53 -3.06
N ALA A 98 -3.19 6.07 -4.31
CA ALA A 98 -4.37 6.23 -5.16
C ALA A 98 -5.55 5.40 -4.67
N TYR A 99 -6.75 5.96 -4.78
CA TYR A 99 -8.04 5.28 -4.67
C TYR A 99 -8.96 5.74 -5.80
N ARG A 100 -10.09 5.04 -5.98
CA ARG A 100 -11.11 5.41 -6.98
C ARG A 100 -12.23 6.22 -6.30
N PRO A 101 -12.44 7.50 -6.66
CA PRO A 101 -13.61 8.25 -6.23
C PRO A 101 -14.91 7.60 -6.76
N PRO A 102 -16.06 7.85 -6.12
CA PRO A 102 -16.24 8.59 -4.87
C PRO A 102 -15.71 7.82 -3.65
N TYR A 103 -15.35 8.56 -2.59
CA TYR A 103 -14.84 8.00 -1.32
C TYR A 103 -15.34 8.86 -0.15
N ASP A 104 -16.03 8.24 0.80
CA ASP A 104 -16.54 8.90 2.01
C ASP A 104 -15.50 8.90 3.12
N TRP A 105 -14.69 9.96 3.14
CA TRP A 105 -13.63 10.14 4.13
C TRP A 105 -14.17 10.39 5.54
N SER A 106 -15.34 11.02 5.66
CA SER A 106 -15.94 11.31 6.97
C SER A 106 -16.41 10.03 7.63
N ALA A 107 -17.12 9.18 6.88
CA ALA A 107 -17.55 7.87 7.35
C ALA A 107 -16.36 6.97 7.72
N MET A 108 -15.31 6.94 6.89
CA MET A 108 -14.09 6.16 7.18
C MET A 108 -13.42 6.62 8.49
N MET A 109 -13.20 7.93 8.67
CA MET A 109 -12.60 8.46 9.88
C MET A 109 -13.46 8.20 11.12
N SER A 110 -14.79 8.28 10.98
CA SER A 110 -15.73 7.95 12.06
C SER A 110 -15.66 6.46 12.46
N ALA A 111 -15.63 5.55 11.48
CA ALA A 111 -15.50 4.12 11.72
C ALA A 111 -14.17 3.76 12.40
N LEU A 112 -13.06 4.35 11.95
CA LEU A 112 -11.74 4.16 12.55
C LEU A 112 -11.64 4.75 13.96
N ALA A 113 -12.32 5.86 14.25
CA ALA A 113 -12.39 6.41 15.60
C ALA A 113 -13.19 5.51 16.56
N ALA A 114 -14.23 4.84 16.06
CA ALA A 114 -15.14 4.03 16.87
C ALA A 114 -14.53 2.69 17.34
N ARG A 115 -13.52 2.14 16.63
CA ARG A 115 -12.99 0.80 16.92
C ARG A 115 -12.07 0.66 18.14
N ALA A 116 -11.72 1.77 18.81
CA ALA A 116 -10.94 1.79 20.06
C ALA A 116 -9.67 0.90 20.06
N VAL A 117 -8.86 0.96 18.99
CA VAL A 117 -7.61 0.19 18.88
C VAL A 117 -6.48 0.96 19.60
N PRO A 118 -5.74 0.35 20.56
CA PRO A 118 -4.79 1.07 21.42
C PRO A 118 -3.66 1.83 20.69
N ASP A 119 -3.23 1.32 19.53
CA ASP A 119 -2.14 1.92 18.74
C ASP A 119 -2.63 2.96 17.74
N GLU A 120 -3.93 3.25 17.71
CA GLU A 120 -4.55 4.12 16.72
C GLU A 120 -5.24 5.32 17.34
N ALA A 121 -5.20 6.43 16.63
CA ALA A 121 -5.93 7.63 17.00
C ALA A 121 -6.44 8.34 15.74
N VAL A 122 -7.64 8.90 15.82
CA VAL A 122 -8.19 9.80 14.81
C VAL A 122 -8.37 11.17 15.45
N ALA A 123 -7.71 12.18 14.89
CA ALA A 123 -7.86 13.57 15.32
C ALA A 123 -7.70 14.51 14.10
N ASP A 124 -8.56 15.52 14.02
CA ASP A 124 -8.52 16.57 12.98
C ASP A 124 -8.50 16.03 11.54
N GLY A 125 -9.27 14.97 11.28
CA GLY A 125 -9.32 14.32 9.95
C GLY A 125 -8.04 13.56 9.58
N VAL A 126 -7.18 13.27 10.56
CA VAL A 126 -5.96 12.48 10.41
C VAL A 126 -6.07 11.24 11.27
N TRP A 127 -5.97 10.07 10.64
CA TRP A 127 -5.74 8.81 11.34
C TRP A 127 -4.24 8.61 11.51
N ARG A 128 -3.81 8.23 12.71
CA ARG A 128 -2.43 7.89 13.05
C ARG A 128 -2.38 6.52 13.68
N ARG A 129 -1.28 5.81 13.42
CA ARG A 129 -0.99 4.53 14.05
C ARG A 129 0.47 4.43 14.44
N ARG A 130 0.72 4.00 15.67
CA ARG A 130 2.06 3.61 16.13
C ARG A 130 2.47 2.28 15.49
N LEU A 131 3.68 2.24 14.93
CA LEU A 131 4.30 1.04 14.38
C LEU A 131 5.15 0.37 15.46
N ARG A 132 5.13 -0.96 15.47
CA ARG A 132 5.86 -1.78 16.44
C ARG A 132 6.70 -2.82 15.72
N THR A 133 7.97 -2.97 16.10
CA THR A 133 8.87 -3.94 15.45
C THR A 133 8.31 -5.37 15.39
N ALA A 134 7.60 -5.83 16.43
CA ALA A 134 7.00 -7.16 16.48
C ALA A 134 5.93 -7.42 15.38
N THR A 135 5.19 -6.39 14.98
CA THR A 135 4.08 -6.49 14.01
C THR A 135 4.50 -5.96 12.65
N ASP A 136 5.24 -4.86 12.65
CA ASP A 136 5.53 -4.06 11.46
C ASP A 136 6.95 -4.27 10.93
N GLY A 137 7.83 -4.93 11.68
CA GLY A 137 9.25 -5.07 11.35
C GLY A 137 10.04 -3.75 11.47
N THR A 138 9.43 -2.74 12.08
CA THR A 138 9.99 -1.42 12.39
C THR A 138 9.22 -0.79 13.54
N ASP A 139 9.88 0.03 14.34
CA ASP A 139 9.20 1.03 15.17
C ASP A 139 9.00 2.32 14.36
N GLY A 140 8.06 3.16 14.82
CA GLY A 140 7.75 4.43 14.19
C GLY A 140 6.27 4.80 14.23
N GLU A 141 5.82 5.56 13.24
CA GLU A 141 4.44 6.02 13.12
C GLU A 141 4.05 6.14 11.64
N VAL A 142 2.80 5.82 11.33
CA VAL A 142 2.17 6.15 10.04
C VAL A 142 0.94 7.01 10.28
N SER A 143 0.72 7.99 9.40
CA SER A 143 -0.48 8.81 9.38
C SER A 143 -1.09 8.86 7.99
N VAL A 144 -2.41 8.98 7.95
CA VAL A 144 -3.20 9.02 6.72
C VAL A 144 -4.26 10.10 6.85
N ARG A 145 -4.39 10.91 5.79
CA ARG A 145 -5.43 11.92 5.66
C ARG A 145 -5.90 12.02 4.21
N LEU A 146 -6.98 12.74 3.97
CA LEU A 146 -7.38 13.13 2.62
C LEU A 146 -6.22 13.91 1.94
N GLY A 147 -5.82 13.44 0.77
CA GLY A 147 -4.81 14.08 -0.08
C GLY A 147 -5.45 14.87 -1.22
N SER A 148 -4.68 15.08 -2.29
CA SER A 148 -5.22 15.63 -3.54
C SER A 148 -6.23 14.66 -4.17
N GLU A 149 -6.93 15.09 -5.21
CA GLU A 149 -7.96 14.30 -5.90
C GLU A 149 -7.53 12.85 -6.17
N GLY A 150 -8.35 11.90 -5.69
CA GLY A 150 -8.10 10.46 -5.83
C GLY A 150 -6.90 9.91 -5.07
N LYS A 151 -6.32 10.65 -4.11
CA LYS A 151 -5.16 10.21 -3.31
C LYS A 151 -5.40 10.33 -1.81
N ALA A 152 -5.06 9.28 -1.08
CA ALA A 152 -4.82 9.32 0.37
C ALA A 152 -3.40 9.81 0.61
N ALA A 153 -3.22 10.91 1.34
CA ALA A 153 -1.90 11.39 1.71
C ALA A 153 -1.39 10.59 2.92
N VAL A 154 -0.25 9.92 2.73
CA VAL A 154 0.38 9.08 3.74
C VAL A 154 1.72 9.68 4.12
N GLU A 155 1.96 9.76 5.43
CA GLU A 155 3.25 10.14 6.00
C GLU A 155 3.70 9.02 6.94
N ALA A 156 4.87 8.44 6.69
CA ALA A 156 5.42 7.34 7.48
C ALA A 156 6.83 7.67 8.00
N ARG A 157 7.04 7.55 9.31
CA ARG A 157 8.36 7.48 9.93
C ARG A 157 8.61 6.02 10.29
N VAL A 158 9.68 5.46 9.76
CA VAL A 158 10.10 4.08 10.03
C VAL A 158 11.59 4.08 10.32
N ASP A 159 12.00 3.38 11.36
CA ASP A 159 13.42 3.17 11.65
C ASP A 159 14.07 2.26 10.59
N GLU A 160 13.29 1.32 10.05
CA GLU A 160 13.73 0.35 9.05
C GLU A 160 12.98 0.54 7.72
N LEU A 161 13.59 1.27 6.76
CA LEU A 161 12.97 1.56 5.45
C LEU A 161 12.47 0.30 4.71
N LYS A 162 13.12 -0.85 4.89
CA LYS A 162 12.70 -2.13 4.30
C LYS A 162 11.28 -2.58 4.70
N ALA A 163 10.76 -2.08 5.82
CA ALA A 163 9.41 -2.35 6.32
C ALA A 163 8.32 -1.53 5.60
N LEU A 164 8.69 -0.42 4.96
CA LEU A 164 7.75 0.52 4.35
C LEU A 164 6.74 -0.15 3.38
N PRO A 165 7.12 -1.10 2.49
CA PRO A 165 6.15 -1.73 1.61
C PRO A 165 5.04 -2.48 2.36
N GLY A 166 5.37 -3.10 3.52
CA GLY A 166 4.40 -3.78 4.38
C GLY A 166 3.43 -2.79 5.04
N VAL A 167 3.98 -1.71 5.62
CA VAL A 167 3.20 -0.61 6.20
C VAL A 167 2.22 -0.03 5.16
N LEU A 168 2.70 0.30 3.97
CA LEU A 168 1.87 0.84 2.88
C LEU A 168 0.82 -0.16 2.36
N ALA A 169 1.08 -1.47 2.46
CA ALA A 169 0.10 -2.49 2.11
C ALA A 169 -1.03 -2.55 3.15
N ARG A 170 -0.70 -2.44 4.45
CA ARG A 170 -1.70 -2.40 5.52
C ARG A 170 -2.53 -1.12 5.48
N VAL A 171 -1.93 0.04 5.21
CA VAL A 171 -2.69 1.28 4.96
C VAL A 171 -3.72 1.10 3.84
N ARG A 172 -3.34 0.48 2.71
CA ARG A 172 -4.28 0.21 1.62
C ARG A 172 -5.45 -0.67 2.03
N ARG A 173 -5.25 -1.60 2.97
CA ARG A 173 -6.30 -2.48 3.49
C ARG A 173 -7.21 -1.76 4.47
N VAL A 174 -6.63 -1.05 5.45
CA VAL A 174 -7.40 -0.29 6.45
C VAL A 174 -8.34 0.69 5.78
N PHE A 175 -7.87 1.38 4.73
CA PHE A 175 -8.66 2.35 3.98
C PHE A 175 -9.31 1.76 2.71
N ASP A 176 -9.30 0.44 2.50
CA ASP A 176 -9.89 -0.21 1.33
C ASP A 176 -9.64 0.51 -0.03
N LEU A 177 -8.41 0.99 -0.22
CA LEU A 177 -8.06 1.88 -1.34
C LEU A 177 -8.11 1.16 -2.70
N ALA A 178 -8.17 -0.17 -2.69
CA ALA A 178 -8.18 -1.01 -3.88
C ALA A 178 -9.58 -1.25 -4.44
N ALA A 179 -10.65 -1.02 -3.67
CA ALA A 179 -11.98 -1.37 -4.12
C ALA A 179 -12.47 -0.49 -5.27
N ASP A 180 -13.37 -1.09 -6.05
CA ASP A 180 -13.88 -0.60 -7.33
C ASP A 180 -15.36 -0.23 -7.18
N PRO A 181 -15.70 1.06 -6.95
CA PRO A 181 -17.08 1.50 -6.74
C PRO A 181 -18.01 1.10 -7.88
N GLU A 182 -17.51 1.12 -9.11
CA GLU A 182 -18.32 0.80 -10.29
C GLU A 182 -18.63 -0.69 -10.35
N ALA A 183 -17.67 -1.55 -10.02
CA ALA A 183 -17.92 -2.98 -9.92
C ALA A 183 -18.87 -3.31 -8.77
N ILE A 184 -18.65 -2.73 -7.59
CA ILE A 184 -19.52 -2.90 -6.42
C ILE A 184 -20.96 -2.47 -6.75
N ARG A 185 -21.12 -1.29 -7.37
CA ARG A 185 -22.43 -0.80 -7.79
C ARG A 185 -23.09 -1.76 -8.78
N ARG A 186 -22.39 -2.13 -9.84
CA ARG A 186 -22.91 -3.03 -10.88
C ARG A 186 -23.42 -4.35 -10.27
N ASP A 187 -22.64 -4.93 -9.37
CA ASP A 187 -22.90 -6.28 -8.88
C ASP A 187 -23.95 -6.29 -7.74
N LEU A 188 -24.00 -5.26 -6.90
CA LEU A 188 -24.94 -5.21 -5.77
C LEU A 188 -26.28 -4.51 -6.08
N SER A 189 -26.40 -3.75 -7.17
CA SER A 189 -27.63 -3.00 -7.48
C SER A 189 -28.83 -3.87 -7.88
N ALA A 190 -28.63 -5.17 -8.12
CA ALA A 190 -29.71 -6.12 -8.38
C ALA A 190 -30.66 -6.25 -7.16
N ASP A 191 -30.11 -6.10 -5.95
CA ASP A 191 -30.88 -6.07 -4.71
C ASP A 191 -31.43 -4.64 -4.47
N PRO A 192 -32.75 -4.47 -4.26
CA PRO A 192 -33.35 -3.15 -4.04
C PRO A 192 -32.83 -2.40 -2.80
N ASP A 193 -32.58 -3.12 -1.70
CA ASP A 193 -32.13 -2.52 -0.44
C ASP A 193 -30.67 -2.08 -0.56
N LEU A 194 -29.82 -2.93 -1.16
CA LEU A 194 -28.42 -2.58 -1.42
C LEU A 194 -28.28 -1.46 -2.45
N ARG A 195 -29.14 -1.42 -3.48
CA ARG A 195 -29.18 -0.31 -4.44
C ARG A 195 -29.49 1.02 -3.77
N ALA A 196 -30.52 1.06 -2.91
CA ALA A 196 -30.85 2.27 -2.16
C ALA A 196 -29.69 2.74 -1.28
N ALA A 197 -29.00 1.80 -0.62
CA ALA A 197 -27.80 2.11 0.17
C ALA A 197 -26.65 2.67 -0.69
N LEU A 198 -26.39 2.10 -1.87
CA LEU A 198 -25.34 2.54 -2.80
C LEU A 198 -25.62 3.90 -3.45
N GLU A 199 -26.89 4.29 -3.55
CA GLU A 199 -27.31 5.62 -3.99
C GLU A 199 -27.17 6.65 -2.87
N ALA A 200 -27.52 6.27 -1.63
CA ALA A 200 -27.38 7.13 -0.45
C ALA A 200 -25.90 7.36 -0.06
N TRP A 201 -25.04 6.35 -0.19
CA TRP A 201 -23.64 6.39 0.26
C TRP A 201 -22.67 5.84 -0.81
N PRO A 202 -22.53 6.54 -1.96
CA PRO A 202 -21.79 6.01 -3.12
C PRO A 202 -20.29 5.81 -2.87
N GLY A 203 -19.72 6.49 -1.87
CA GLY A 203 -18.31 6.41 -1.51
C GLY A 203 -18.01 5.62 -0.23
N LEU A 204 -19.02 4.99 0.40
CA LEU A 204 -18.83 4.28 1.65
C LEU A 204 -17.87 3.10 1.48
N ARG A 205 -16.93 2.95 2.42
CA ARG A 205 -15.98 1.83 2.47
C ARG A 205 -15.94 1.22 3.87
N PRO A 206 -15.77 -0.11 3.98
CA PRO A 206 -15.52 -0.74 5.27
C PRO A 206 -14.12 -0.36 5.78
N ALA A 207 -14.01 -0.04 7.06
CA ALA A 207 -12.72 0.14 7.72
C ALA A 207 -12.07 -1.24 7.90
N GLY A 208 -10.96 -1.49 7.20
CA GLY A 208 -10.24 -2.77 7.28
C GLY A 208 -9.30 -2.86 8.47
N ASP A 209 -8.81 -4.06 8.75
CA ASP A 209 -7.89 -4.33 9.87
C ASP A 209 -6.41 -4.16 9.52
N TRP A 210 -5.61 -3.87 10.56
CA TRP A 210 -4.15 -3.78 10.47
C TRP A 210 -3.49 -5.17 10.60
N ILE A 211 -3.72 -6.06 9.63
CA ILE A 211 -3.16 -7.42 9.62
C ILE A 211 -2.62 -7.82 8.23
N ASP A 212 -1.71 -8.82 8.20
CA ASP A 212 -1.12 -9.37 6.97
C ASP A 212 -1.82 -10.65 6.45
N ALA A 213 -2.58 -11.32 7.31
CA ALA A 213 -3.45 -12.45 7.02
C ALA A 213 -4.38 -12.68 8.23
N GLY A 214 -5.66 -12.91 7.98
CA GLY A 214 -6.49 -13.76 8.85
C GLY A 214 -6.38 -15.20 8.36
N GLU A 215 -6.60 -16.17 9.26
CA GLU A 215 -6.97 -17.55 8.88
C GLU A 215 -8.28 -17.58 8.07
N ASP A 216 -9.07 -16.52 8.18
CA ASP A 216 -10.23 -16.26 7.33
C ASP A 216 -9.91 -15.13 6.36
N ALA A 217 -10.00 -15.45 5.07
CA ALA A 217 -10.28 -14.44 4.07
C ALA A 217 -11.70 -13.88 4.32
N PRO A 218 -11.99 -12.62 3.98
CA PRO A 218 -13.39 -12.16 3.92
C PRO A 218 -14.22 -13.03 2.98
#